data_AF-A0A3B0QGX5-F1
#
_entry.id   AF-A0A3B0QGX5-F1
#
_cell.length_a   1.000
_cell.length_b   1.000
_cell.length_c   1.000
_cell.angle_alpha   90.00
_cell.angle_beta   90.00
_cell.angle_gamma   90.00
#
_symmetry.space_group_name_H-M   'P 1'
#
loop_
_entity.id
_entity.type
_entity.pdbx_description
1 polymer ?
#
loop_
_entity_poly.entity_id
_entity_poly.type
_entity_poly.pdbx_seq_one_letter_code
_entity_poly.pdbx_strand_id
1 'polypeptide(L)'
;MLTRYETSSDFVLGTENHPEWIKSAYARYNRGIRSSSPLLDLFLDGKKSLISSALSSLPVLGSIRGLARLYSIYSVKDRSEDSKKNTVFHTIASILEILGLGIFMLIAKILILSLINAYFLY
;
A
#
# COMPACT_ATOMS: atom_id res chain seq x y z
N MET A 1 3.15 23.46 0.95
CA MET A 1 2.12 22.69 0.21
C MET A 1 2.71 21.32 -0.06
N LEU A 2 2.00 20.23 0.25
CA LEU A 2 2.53 18.85 0.21
C LEU A 2 2.82 18.33 -1.21
N THR A 3 2.47 19.05 -2.27
CA THR A 3 2.70 18.68 -3.68
C THR A 3 4.12 19.02 -4.10
N ARG A 4 5.04 18.05 -3.94
CA ARG A 4 6.47 18.21 -4.26
C ARG A 4 6.81 17.80 -5.70
N TYR A 5 6.02 16.91 -6.29
CA TYR A 5 6.29 16.31 -7.60
C TYR A 5 5.21 16.69 -8.60
N GLU A 6 5.61 17.00 -9.84
CA GLU A 6 4.65 17.33 -10.91
C GLU A 6 3.93 16.06 -11.37
N THR A 7 4.67 14.98 -11.67
CA THR A 7 4.12 13.71 -12.16
C THR A 7 4.40 12.52 -11.24
N SER A 8 3.73 11.40 -11.51
CA SER A 8 3.99 10.14 -10.80
C SER A 8 5.38 9.57 -11.06
N SER A 9 5.94 9.81 -12.25
CA SER A 9 7.31 9.41 -12.58
C SER A 9 8.33 10.22 -11.79
N ASP A 10 8.11 11.53 -11.62
CA ASP A 10 8.97 12.39 -10.80
C ASP A 10 8.99 11.94 -9.33
N PHE A 11 7.85 11.47 -8.81
CA PHE A 11 7.78 10.90 -7.47
C PHE A 11 8.65 9.63 -7.34
N VAL A 12 8.57 8.73 -8.31
CA VAL A 12 9.35 7.47 -8.27
C VAL A 12 10.85 7.75 -8.36
N LEU A 13 11.27 8.64 -9.27
CA LEU A 13 12.67 9.06 -9.37
C LEU A 13 13.14 9.77 -8.10
N GLY A 14 12.34 10.71 -7.58
CA GLY A 14 12.66 11.46 -6.38
C GLY A 14 12.70 10.63 -5.08
N THR A 15 12.17 9.41 -5.10
CA THR A 15 12.14 8.50 -3.95
C THR A 15 12.93 7.21 -4.18
N GLU A 16 13.72 7.11 -5.25
CA GLU A 16 14.47 5.90 -5.64
C GLU A 16 15.39 5.41 -4.52
N ASN A 17 16.08 6.33 -3.85
CA ASN A 17 17.05 6.04 -2.80
C ASN A 17 16.42 5.82 -1.41
N HIS A 18 15.09 5.85 -1.29
CA HIS A 18 14.43 5.57 -0.02
C HIS A 18 14.57 4.09 0.37
N PRO A 19 14.57 3.76 1.67
CA PRO A 19 14.63 2.38 2.13
C PRO A 19 13.50 1.52 1.53
N GLU A 20 13.84 0.31 1.07
CA GLU A 20 12.89 -0.61 0.41
C GLU A 20 11.64 -0.90 1.25
N TRP A 21 11.82 -1.02 2.57
CA TRP A 21 10.69 -1.23 3.45
C TRP A 21 9.73 -0.02 3.42
N ILE A 22 10.20 1.22 3.34
CA ILE A 22 9.32 2.40 3.17
C ILE A 22 8.71 2.41 1.76
N LYS A 23 9.51 2.20 0.72
CA LYS A 23 9.03 2.19 -0.68
C LYS A 23 7.92 1.18 -0.91
N SER A 24 8.01 0.00 -0.28
CA SER A 24 6.97 -1.04 -0.36
C SER A 24 5.61 -0.61 0.20
N ALA A 25 5.53 0.48 0.96
CA ALA A 25 4.28 1.04 1.46
C ALA A 25 3.64 2.06 0.51
N TYR A 26 4.39 2.58 -0.48
CA TYR A 26 3.89 3.56 -1.43
C TYR A 26 2.74 3.01 -2.26
N ALA A 27 1.68 3.80 -2.34
CA ALA A 27 0.53 3.51 -3.19
C ALA A 27 0.82 3.89 -4.65
N ARG A 28 1.79 4.77 -4.92
CA ARG A 28 2.05 5.33 -6.25
C ARG A 28 3.23 4.65 -6.96
N TYR A 29 3.05 4.43 -8.27
CA TYR A 29 4.05 3.96 -9.23
C TYR A 29 4.10 4.91 -10.44
N ASN A 30 4.91 4.61 -11.46
CA ASN A 30 5.11 5.46 -12.65
C ASN A 30 3.81 5.87 -13.38
N ARG A 31 2.74 5.08 -13.29
CA ARG A 31 1.44 5.30 -13.96
C ARG A 31 0.30 5.62 -12.98
N GLY A 32 0.61 6.30 -11.87
CA GLY A 32 -0.38 6.67 -10.86
C GLY A 32 -0.52 5.67 -9.71
N ILE A 33 -1.68 5.66 -9.06
CA ILE A 33 -1.93 4.84 -7.88
C ILE A 33 -2.18 3.36 -8.25
N ARG A 34 -1.44 2.45 -7.59
CA ARG A 34 -1.54 0.99 -7.74
C ARG A 34 -2.99 0.54 -7.57
N SER A 35 -3.44 -0.31 -8.49
CA SER A 35 -4.73 -0.96 -8.37
C SER A 35 -4.83 -1.76 -7.08
N SER A 36 -5.79 -1.41 -6.23
CA SER A 36 -6.03 -2.07 -4.96
C SER A 36 -6.95 -3.27 -5.18
N SER A 37 -6.36 -4.42 -5.56
CA SER A 37 -7.03 -5.71 -5.48
C SER A 37 -6.29 -6.58 -4.47
N PRO A 38 -6.78 -6.67 -3.22
CA PRO A 38 -6.14 -7.46 -2.17
C PRO A 38 -5.93 -8.93 -2.56
N LEU A 39 -6.87 -9.48 -3.32
CA LEU A 39 -6.79 -10.85 -3.85
C LEU A 39 -5.69 -10.96 -4.90
N LEU A 40 -5.68 -10.07 -5.90
CA LEU A 40 -4.69 -10.12 -6.97
C LEU A 40 -3.26 -9.90 -6.45
N ASP A 41 -3.09 -9.00 -5.48
CA ASP A 41 -1.81 -8.76 -4.81
C ASP A 41 -1.35 -9.98 -3.98
N LEU A 42 -2.27 -10.76 -3.44
CA LEU A 42 -1.97 -12.00 -2.72
C LEU A 42 -1.57 -13.13 -3.69
N PHE A 43 -2.23 -13.24 -4.84
CA PHE A 43 -1.93 -14.27 -5.85
C PHE A 43 -0.62 -14.00 -6.61
N LEU A 44 -0.37 -12.76 -7.00
CA LEU A 44 0.81 -12.40 -7.81
C LEU A 44 2.08 -12.23 -6.98
N ASP A 45 1.97 -11.71 -5.76
CA ASP A 45 3.11 -11.27 -4.93
C ASP A 45 3.02 -11.81 -3.48
N GLY A 46 2.31 -12.91 -3.25
CA GLY A 46 1.87 -13.38 -1.93
C GLY A 46 2.88 -13.24 -0.80
N LYS A 47 4.13 -13.72 -0.97
CA LYS A 47 5.18 -13.59 0.05
C LYS A 47 5.54 -12.14 0.36
N LYS A 48 5.74 -11.30 -0.65
CA LYS A 48 6.05 -9.86 -0.48
C LYS A 48 4.85 -9.11 0.12
N SER A 49 3.64 -9.46 -0.33
CA SER A 49 2.38 -8.89 0.15
C SER A 49 2.13 -9.20 1.64
N LEU A 50 2.48 -10.40 2.10
CA LEU A 50 2.41 -10.80 3.51
C LEU A 50 3.47 -10.10 4.36
N ILE A 51 4.73 -10.04 3.90
CA ILE A 51 5.81 -9.33 4.62
C ILE A 51 5.47 -7.85 4.77
N SER A 52 4.98 -7.22 3.70
CA SER A 52 4.53 -5.83 3.73
C SER A 52 3.42 -5.60 4.76
N SER A 53 2.43 -6.51 4.81
CA SER A 53 1.35 -6.44 5.80
C SER A 53 1.82 -6.73 7.23
N ALA A 54 2.80 -7.61 7.43
CA ALA A 54 3.41 -7.88 8.73
C ALA A 54 4.20 -6.67 9.26
N LEU A 55 4.92 -5.97 8.37
CA LEU A 55 5.57 -4.71 8.72
C LEU A 55 4.55 -3.62 9.08
N SER A 56 3.43 -3.55 8.35
CA SER A 56 2.34 -2.62 8.64
C SER A 56 1.54 -2.96 9.91
N SER A 57 1.60 -4.19 10.41
CA SER A 57 0.86 -4.58 11.63
C SER A 57 1.57 -4.20 12.93
N LEU A 58 2.87 -3.90 12.87
CA LEU A 58 3.63 -3.44 14.03
C LEU A 58 3.24 -1.98 14.32
N PRO A 59 2.86 -1.57 15.55
CA PRO A 59 2.26 -0.25 15.78
C PRO A 59 3.07 0.93 15.22
N VAL A 60 4.35 1.06 15.61
CA VAL A 60 5.21 2.17 15.17
C VAL A 60 5.54 2.10 13.68
N LEU A 61 5.90 0.92 13.17
CA LEU A 61 6.24 0.74 11.75
C LEU A 61 5.00 0.91 10.86
N GLY A 62 3.85 0.45 11.31
CA GLY A 62 2.54 0.64 10.70
C GLY A 62 2.23 2.11 10.56
N SER A 63 2.38 2.90 11.62
CA SER A 63 2.14 4.34 11.52
C SER A 63 3.09 5.03 10.54
N ILE A 64 4.38 4.70 10.55
CA ILE A 64 5.36 5.23 9.59
C ILE A 64 4.98 4.86 8.15
N ARG A 65 4.59 3.59 7.92
CA ARG A 65 4.20 3.09 6.60
C ARG A 65 2.89 3.70 6.12
N GLY A 66 1.92 3.92 6.99
CA GLY A 66 0.68 4.62 6.68
C GLY A 66 0.94 6.07 6.27
N LEU A 67 1.83 6.77 6.98
CA LEU A 67 2.29 8.12 6.58
C LEU A 67 3.03 8.10 5.24
N ALA A 68 3.90 7.13 5.01
CA ALA A 68 4.61 6.96 3.75
C ALA A 68 3.64 6.73 2.57
N ARG A 69 2.62 5.90 2.77
CA ARG A 69 1.55 5.66 1.78
C ARG A 69 0.77 6.94 1.50
N LEU A 70 0.32 7.64 2.54
CA LEU A 70 -0.41 8.90 2.42
C LEU A 70 0.43 9.96 1.69
N TYR A 71 1.72 10.06 2.04
CA TYR A 71 2.68 10.93 1.36
C TYR A 71 2.76 10.61 -0.13
N SER A 72 2.84 9.33 -0.52
CA SER A 72 2.90 8.95 -1.95
C SER A 72 1.64 9.33 -2.75
N ILE A 73 0.47 9.36 -2.09
CA ILE A 73 -0.79 9.76 -2.72
C ILE A 73 -0.80 11.27 -2.93
N TYR A 74 -0.51 12.04 -1.87
CA TYR A 74 -0.76 13.47 -1.83
C TYR A 74 0.43 14.34 -2.25
N SER A 75 1.61 13.75 -2.49
CA SER A 75 2.81 14.48 -2.90
C SER A 75 2.92 14.79 -4.40
N VAL A 76 2.05 14.21 -5.22
CA VAL A 76 1.98 14.46 -6.67
C VAL A 76 0.84 15.40 -7.00
N LYS A 77 1.12 16.33 -7.92
CA LYS A 77 0.19 17.35 -8.40
C LYS A 77 -0.71 16.84 -9.52
N ASP A 78 -0.13 16.20 -10.55
CA ASP A 78 -0.91 15.53 -11.58
C ASP A 78 -1.50 14.22 -11.06
N ARG A 79 -2.83 14.20 -10.95
CA ARG A 79 -3.63 13.04 -10.51
C ARG A 79 -4.68 12.66 -11.54
N SER A 80 -4.51 13.09 -12.79
CA SER A 80 -5.45 12.83 -13.88
C SER A 80 -5.64 11.34 -14.14
N GLU A 81 -4.58 10.53 -13.96
CA GLU A 81 -4.60 9.07 -14.14
C GLU A 81 -5.02 8.28 -12.88
N ASP A 82 -5.22 8.95 -11.73
CA ASP A 82 -5.52 8.27 -10.47
C ASP A 82 -6.98 7.80 -10.42
N SER A 83 -7.18 6.50 -10.21
CA SER A 83 -8.52 5.96 -9.94
C SER A 83 -9.02 6.41 -8.57
N LYS A 84 -10.14 7.14 -8.54
CA LYS A 84 -10.81 7.61 -7.29
C LYS A 84 -11.02 6.48 -6.28
N LYS A 85 -11.43 5.30 -6.76
CA LYS A 85 -11.67 4.11 -5.91
C LYS A 85 -10.38 3.66 -5.23
N ASN A 86 -9.28 3.58 -5.97
CA ASN A 86 -7.98 3.15 -5.44
C ASN A 86 -7.44 4.20 -4.47
N THR A 87 -7.56 5.49 -4.80
CA THR A 87 -7.16 6.59 -3.92
C THR A 87 -7.87 6.51 -2.57
N VAL A 88 -9.20 6.36 -2.57
CA VAL A 88 -9.98 6.24 -1.33
C VAL A 88 -9.57 5.01 -0.55
N PHE A 89 -9.41 3.85 -1.20
CA PHE A 89 -8.99 2.62 -0.54
C PHE A 89 -7.62 2.79 0.15
N HIS A 90 -6.62 3.29 -0.58
CA HIS A 90 -5.28 3.47 -0.03
C HIS A 90 -5.23 4.53 1.06
N THR A 91 -6.04 5.59 0.96
CA THR A 91 -6.17 6.60 2.03
C THR A 91 -6.78 5.99 3.30
N ILE A 92 -7.87 5.22 3.19
CA ILE A 92 -8.49 4.54 4.35
C ILE A 92 -7.49 3.55 4.97
N ALA A 93 -6.83 2.73 4.14
CA ALA A 93 -5.82 1.79 4.63
C ALA A 93 -4.66 2.52 5.33
N SER A 94 -4.23 3.67 4.83
CA SER A 94 -3.19 4.50 5.46
C SER A 94 -3.64 5.01 6.84
N ILE A 95 -4.89 5.47 6.95
CA ILE A 95 -5.44 5.95 8.24
C ILE A 95 -5.49 4.81 9.25
N LEU A 96 -5.93 3.62 8.85
CA LEU A 96 -5.93 2.45 9.73
C LEU A 96 -4.51 2.07 10.18
N GLU A 97 -3.53 2.09 9.28
CA GLU A 97 -2.12 1.86 9.62
C GLU A 97 -1.58 2.92 10.60
N ILE A 98 -1.93 4.20 10.40
CA ILE A 98 -1.57 5.30 11.32
C ILE A 98 -2.14 5.10 12.72
N LEU A 99 -3.38 4.62 12.82
CA LEU A 99 -4.05 4.33 14.08
C LEU A 99 -3.54 3.03 14.76
N GLY A 100 -2.53 2.35 14.19
CA GLY A 100 -2.02 1.07 14.70
C GLY A 100 -2.94 -0.12 14.40
N LEU A 101 -3.95 0.08 13.55
CA LEU A 101 -4.95 -0.93 13.17
C LEU A 101 -4.53 -1.75 11.93
N GLY A 102 -3.27 -1.63 11.50
CA GLY A 102 -2.72 -2.41 10.38
C GLY A 102 -2.79 -3.94 10.59
N ILE A 103 -2.94 -4.39 11.84
CA ILE A 103 -3.14 -5.81 12.19
C ILE A 103 -4.40 -6.41 11.54
N PHE A 104 -5.48 -5.65 11.39
CA PHE A 104 -6.71 -6.17 10.78
C PHE A 104 -6.53 -6.52 9.30
N MET A 105 -5.72 -5.74 8.58
CA MET A 105 -5.37 -6.03 7.18
C MET A 105 -4.55 -7.34 7.07
N LEU A 106 -3.65 -7.60 8.01
CA LEU A 106 -2.89 -8.85 8.05
C LEU A 106 -3.81 -10.04 8.34
N ILE A 107 -4.68 -9.93 9.34
CA ILE A 107 -5.67 -10.97 9.69
C ILE A 107 -6.53 -11.31 8.47
N ALA A 108 -7.08 -10.29 7.79
CA ALA A 108 -7.91 -10.50 6.60
C ALA A 108 -7.17 -11.28 5.50
N LYS A 109 -5.90 -10.96 5.22
CA LYS A 109 -5.09 -11.69 4.22
C LYS A 109 -4.85 -13.14 4.62
N ILE A 110 -4.56 -13.41 5.89
CA ILE A 110 -4.34 -14.77 6.39
C ILE A 110 -5.62 -15.60 6.27
N LEU A 111 -6.78 -15.04 6.65
CA LEU A 111 -8.08 -15.71 6.54
C LEU A 111 -8.43 -16.05 5.08
N ILE A 112 -8.24 -15.10 4.16
CA ILE A 112 -8.46 -15.31 2.73
C ILE A 112 -7.55 -16.42 2.19
N LEU A 113 -6.26 -16.39 2.52
CA LEU A 113 -5.32 -17.42 2.09
C LEU A 113 -5.71 -18.81 2.62
N SER A 114 -6.13 -18.88 3.88
CA SER A 114 -6.58 -20.11 4.52
C SER A 114 -7.84 -20.67 3.85
N LEU A 115 -8.81 -19.81 3.51
CA LEU A 115 -10.04 -20.21 2.82
C LEU A 115 -9.76 -20.74 1.41
N ILE A 116 -8.89 -20.05 0.65
CA ILE A 116 -8.49 -20.49 -0.69
C ILE A 116 -7.82 -21.87 -0.62
N ASN A 117 -6.87 -22.04 0.30
CA ASN A 117 -6.18 -23.34 0.46
C ASN A 117 -7.15 -24.45 0.86
N ALA A 118 -8.10 -24.18 1.76
CA ALA A 118 -9.12 -25.16 2.14
C ALA A 118 -10.02 -25.56 0.96
N TYR A 119 -10.35 -24.61 0.08
CA TYR A 119 -11.15 -24.87 -1.11
C TYR A 119 -10.39 -25.69 -2.18
N PHE A 120 -9.08 -25.47 -2.36
CA PHE A 120 -8.26 -26.23 -3.33
C PHE A 120 -7.81 -27.62 -2.85
N LEU A 121 -7.90 -27.89 -1.54
CA LEU A 121 -7.62 -29.20 -0.94
C LEU A 121 -8.82 -30.16 -0.99
N TYR A 122 -9.98 -29.69 -1.44
CA TYR A 122 -11.22 -30.45 -1.66
C TYR A 122 -11.53 -30.54 -3.15
#